data_AF-A0A9P4JWM9-F1
#
_entry.id   AF-A0A9P4JWM9-F1
#
_cell.length_a   1.000
_cell.length_b   1.000
_cell.length_c   1.000
_cell.angle_alpha   90.00
_cell.angle_beta   90.00
_cell.angle_gamma   90.00
#
_symmetry.space_group_name_H-M   'P 1'
#
loop_
_entity.id
_entity.type
_entity.pdbx_description
1 polymer ?
#
loop_
_entity_poly.entity_id
_entity_poly.type
_entity_poly.pdbx_seq_one_letter_code
_entity_poly.pdbx_strand_id
1 'polypeptide(L)'
;RFQIIIKLGFGLISTVWLCRDLKENRYLTLKIRVWFAQQGYDLERPNTEILITQHLNRTSLEHPGKKRVRRAIGSFQIMGDYRTRLCVLLYEPLGM
;
A
#
# COMPACT_ATOMS: atom_id res chain seq x y z
N ARG A 1 0.66 14.17 6.43
CA ARG A 1 1.98 13.51 6.22
C ARG A 1 2.30 13.33 4.73
N PHE A 2 1.47 12.63 3.96
CA PHE A 2 1.72 12.41 2.53
C PHE A 2 0.92 13.39 1.68
N GLN A 3 1.58 14.13 0.77
CA GLN A 3 0.96 15.03 -0.19
C GLN A 3 0.94 14.38 -1.57
N ILE A 4 -0.24 14.11 -2.12
CA ILE A 4 -0.40 13.52 -3.46
C ILE A 4 0.07 14.53 -4.52
N ILE A 5 0.79 14.04 -5.52
CA ILE A 5 1.29 14.83 -6.65
C ILE A 5 0.56 14.46 -7.93
N ILE A 6 0.65 13.20 -8.34
CA ILE A 6 0.09 12.72 -9.61
C ILE A 6 -0.29 11.24 -9.54
N LYS A 7 -1.29 10.86 -10.32
CA LYS A 7 -1.65 9.44 -10.53
C LYS A 7 -0.64 8.80 -11.48
N LEU A 8 -0.03 7.69 -11.06
CA LEU A 8 0.92 6.92 -11.87
C LEU A 8 0.25 5.79 -12.65
N GLY A 9 -0.89 5.29 -12.18
CA GLY A 9 -1.60 4.21 -12.85
C GLY A 9 -2.84 3.73 -12.10
N PHE A 10 -3.54 2.78 -12.70
CA PHE A 10 -4.70 2.11 -12.10
C PHE A 10 -4.85 0.69 -12.64
N GLY A 11 -5.55 -0.13 -11.87
CA GLY A 11 -6.03 -1.44 -12.27
C GLY A 11 -7.42 -1.67 -11.69
N LEU A 12 -7.90 -2.93 -11.77
CA LEU A 12 -9.28 -3.29 -11.43
C LEU A 12 -9.73 -2.81 -10.04
N ILE A 13 -8.87 -2.97 -9.03
CA ILE A 13 -9.22 -2.75 -7.61
C ILE A 13 -8.31 -1.75 -6.91
N SER A 14 -7.36 -1.13 -7.63
CA SER A 14 -6.40 -0.22 -7.00
C SER A 14 -5.90 0.86 -7.94
N THR A 15 -5.53 1.99 -7.36
CA THR A 15 -4.86 3.11 -8.04
C THR A 15 -3.48 3.33 -7.41
N VAL A 16 -2.54 3.81 -8.22
CA VAL A 16 -1.16 4.06 -7.78
C VAL A 16 -0.86 5.55 -7.98
N TRP A 17 -0.31 6.20 -6.97
CA TRP A 17 -0.08 7.63 -6.93
C TRP A 17 1.35 7.94 -6.49
N LEU A 18 1.96 8.97 -7.08
CA LEU A 18 3.17 9.59 -6.56
C LEU A 18 2.78 10.57 -5.45
N CYS A 19 3.53 10.59 -4.36
CA CYS A 19 3.38 11.58 -3.31
C CYS A 19 4.73 12.07 -2.80
N ARG A 20 4.70 13.19 -2.06
CA ARG A 20 5.80 13.63 -1.20
C ARG A 20 5.49 13.28 0.26
N ASP A 21 6.40 12.60 0.95
CA ASP A 21 6.38 12.53 2.41
C ASP A 21 6.90 13.86 2.95
N LEU A 22 6.02 14.65 3.55
CA LEU A 22 6.35 15.98 4.07
C LEU A 22 7.24 15.91 5.32
N LYS A 23 7.27 14.77 6.02
CA LYS A 23 8.09 14.60 7.22
C LYS A 23 9.54 14.25 6.85
N GLU A 24 9.71 13.27 5.99
CA GLU A 24 11.03 12.75 5.58
C GLU A 24 11.58 13.44 4.32
N ASN A 25 10.83 14.40 3.76
CA ASN A 25 11.16 15.15 2.55
C ASN A 25 11.60 14.27 1.36
N ARG A 26 10.88 13.18 1.11
CA ARG A 26 11.18 12.22 0.03
C ARG A 26 9.95 11.87 -0.80
N TYR A 27 10.17 11.37 -2.01
CA TYR A 27 9.09 10.88 -2.86
C TYR A 27 8.76 9.42 -2.54
N LEU A 28 7.47 9.09 -2.54
CA LEU A 28 6.97 7.74 -2.33
C LEU A 28 5.86 7.42 -3.33
N THR A 29 5.59 6.14 -3.52
CA THR A 29 4.44 5.64 -4.26
C THR A 29 3.39 5.07 -3.32
N LEU A 30 2.15 5.53 -3.44
CA LEU A 30 0.98 5.01 -2.72
C LEU A 30 0.19 4.10 -3.64
N LYS A 31 0.11 2.82 -3.30
CA LYS A 31 -0.89 1.92 -3.88
C LYS A 31 -2.12 1.93 -2.97
N ILE A 32 -3.23 2.42 -3.49
CA ILE A 32 -4.50 2.56 -2.78
C ILE A 32 -5.47 1.53 -3.34
N ARG A 33 -5.86 0.56 -2.51
CA ARG A 33 -6.89 -0.44 -2.82
C ARG A 33 -8.19 -0.03 -2.15
N VAL A 34 -9.27 0.00 -2.93
CA VAL A 34 -10.63 0.25 -2.40
C VAL A 34 -11.23 -1.07 -1.96
N TRP A 35 -11.85 -1.07 -0.78
CA TRP A 35 -12.60 -2.20 -0.24
C TRP A 35 -13.95 -1.72 0.28
N PHE A 36 -15.02 -2.38 -0.16
CA PHE A 36 -16.37 -2.13 0.34
C PHE A 36 -16.73 -3.22 1.33
N ALA A 37 -17.05 -2.83 2.56
CA ALA A 37 -17.57 -3.78 3.54
C ALA A 37 -19.01 -4.17 3.16
N GLN A 38 -19.19 -5.30 2.51
CA GLN A 38 -20.52 -5.91 2.36
C GLN A 38 -21.00 -6.47 3.71
N GLN A 39 -22.32 -6.44 3.92
CA GLN A 39 -22.94 -6.94 5.15
C GLN A 39 -22.59 -8.43 5.34
N GLY A 40 -21.87 -8.76 6.42
CA GLY A 40 -21.84 -10.11 6.99
C GLY A 40 -20.63 -11.01 6.73
N TYR A 41 -19.74 -10.72 5.77
CA TYR A 41 -18.73 -11.74 5.39
C TYR A 41 -17.25 -11.33 5.43
N ASP A 42 -16.92 -10.03 5.53
CA ASP A 42 -15.55 -9.62 5.14
C ASP A 42 -14.97 -8.44 5.93
N LEU A 43 -15.56 -8.09 7.07
CA LEU A 43 -15.10 -6.96 7.91
C LEU A 43 -13.83 -7.25 8.72
N GLU A 44 -13.51 -8.53 8.93
CA GLU A 44 -12.43 -8.97 9.83
C GLU A 44 -11.22 -9.56 9.10
N ARG A 45 -11.33 -9.91 7.81
CA ARG A 45 -10.22 -10.53 7.09
C ARG A 45 -9.18 -9.46 6.70
N PRO A 46 -7.93 -9.58 7.16
CA PRO A 46 -6.88 -8.65 6.74
C PRO A 46 -6.64 -8.79 5.24
N ASN A 47 -6.41 -7.68 4.55
CA ASN A 47 -6.02 -7.71 3.14
C ASN A 47 -4.77 -8.61 2.97
N THR A 48 -4.89 -9.67 2.17
CA THR A 48 -3.83 -10.63 1.88
C THR A 48 -2.52 -9.95 1.46
N GLU A 49 -2.60 -8.83 0.72
CA GLU A 49 -1.43 -8.08 0.29
C GLU A 49 -0.66 -7.45 1.47
N ILE A 50 -1.36 -7.00 2.51
CA ILE A 50 -0.73 -6.51 3.74
C ILE A 50 -0.08 -7.68 4.47
N LEU A 51 -0.75 -8.83 4.59
CA LEU A 51 -0.21 -10.01 5.27
C LEU A 51 1.07 -10.50 4.61
N ILE A 52 1.09 -10.60 3.28
CA ILE A 52 2.27 -10.97 2.50
C ILE A 52 3.40 -9.95 2.74
N THR A 53 3.08 -8.65 2.66
CA THR A 53 4.05 -7.57 2.89
C THR A 53 4.66 -7.66 4.29
N GLN A 54 3.85 -7.87 5.33
CA GLN A 54 4.31 -8.02 6.70
C GLN A 54 5.18 -9.25 6.89
N HIS A 55 4.79 -10.39 6.28
CA HIS A 55 5.60 -11.61 6.30
C HIS A 55 6.98 -11.37 5.66
N LEU A 56 7.01 -10.82 4.44
CA LEU A 56 8.26 -10.46 3.75
C LEU A 56 9.10 -9.46 4.55
N ASN A 57 8.46 -8.59 5.33
CA ASN A 57 9.16 -7.62 6.16
C ASN A 57 9.77 -8.19 7.43
N ARG A 58 9.19 -9.26 7.99
CA ARG A 58 9.69 -9.96 9.18
C ARG A 58 10.80 -10.96 8.87
N THR A 59 10.89 -11.43 7.63
CA THR A 59 11.92 -12.39 7.23
C THR A 59 13.32 -11.79 7.37
N SER A 60 14.09 -12.31 8.33
CA SER A 60 15.50 -12.00 8.58
C SER A 60 16.46 -12.76 7.67
N LEU A 61 15.95 -13.69 6.85
CA LEU A 61 16.75 -14.43 5.88
C LEU A 61 17.43 -13.45 4.92
N GLU A 62 18.76 -13.45 4.96
CA GLU A 62 19.58 -12.71 4.01
C GLU A 62 19.73 -13.55 2.75
N HIS A 63 18.91 -13.21 1.75
CA HIS A 63 18.90 -13.88 0.46
C HIS A 63 19.19 -12.85 -0.65
N PRO A 64 20.07 -13.12 -1.62
CA PRO A 64 20.39 -12.17 -2.70
C PRO A 64 19.17 -11.68 -3.47
N GLY A 65 18.15 -12.54 -3.62
CA GLY A 65 16.87 -12.21 -4.25
C GLY A 65 16.00 -11.21 -3.48
N LYS A 66 16.26 -10.95 -2.19
CA LYS A 66 15.52 -9.99 -1.36
C LYS A 66 15.51 -8.58 -1.96
N LYS A 67 16.62 -8.19 -2.59
CA LYS A 67 16.75 -6.90 -3.31
C LYS A 67 15.95 -6.83 -4.62
N ARG A 68 15.53 -7.99 -5.15
CA ARG A 68 14.75 -8.11 -6.40
C ARG A 68 13.24 -8.16 -6.17
N VAL A 69 12.81 -8.25 -4.91
CA VAL A 69 11.40 -8.25 -4.53
C VAL A 69 11.02 -6.86 -4.04
N ARG A 70 9.97 -6.28 -4.63
CA ARG A 70 9.44 -5.00 -4.17
C ARG A 70 8.83 -5.16 -2.78
N ARG A 71 9.30 -4.38 -1.80
CA ARG A 71 8.81 -4.40 -0.42
C ARG A 71 8.09 -3.10 -0.10
N ALA A 72 6.94 -3.22 0.57
CA ALA A 72 6.29 -2.03 1.09
C ALA A 72 7.03 -1.56 2.35
N ILE A 73 7.31 -0.26 2.40
CA ILE A 73 7.97 0.39 3.53
C ILE A 73 6.99 0.52 4.71
N GLY A 74 5.70 0.59 4.41
CA GLY A 74 4.65 0.70 5.40
C GLY A 74 3.26 0.52 4.79
N SER A 75 2.27 0.45 5.67
CA SER A 75 0.87 0.30 5.30
C SER A 75 -0.01 1.03 6.32
N PHE A 76 -1.13 1.59 5.86
CA PHE A 76 -2.14 2.13 6.75
C PHE A 76 -3.53 2.02 6.10
N GLN A 77 -4.57 2.24 6.91
CA GLN A 77 -5.95 2.22 6.45
C GLN A 77 -6.56 3.63 6.55
N ILE A 78 -7.41 3.96 5.59
CA ILE A 78 -8.24 5.16 5.62
C ILE A 78 -9.69 4.69 5.66
N MET A 79 -10.46 5.21 6.60
CA MET A 79 -11.90 5.00 6.65
C MET A 79 -12.57 6.12 5.86
N GLY A 80 -13.29 5.75 4.81
CA GLY A 80 -14.16 6.65 4.06
C GLY A 80 -15.55 6.70 4.66
N ASP A 81 -16.42 7.48 4.02
CA ASP A 81 -17.85 7.48 4.28
C ASP A 81 -18.50 6.18 3.79
N TYR A 82 -19.73 5.91 4.27
CA TYR A 82 -20.58 4.81 3.81
C TYR A 82 -19.91 3.42 3.73
N ARG A 83 -19.08 3.09 4.73
CA ARG A 83 -18.42 1.78 4.88
C ARG A 83 -17.32 1.47 3.86
N THR A 84 -16.77 2.49 3.21
CA THR A 84 -15.58 2.32 2.36
C THR A 84 -14.33 2.27 3.22
N ARG A 85 -13.49 1.24 3.04
CA ARG A 85 -12.16 1.17 3.65
C ARG A 85 -11.11 1.18 2.56
N LEU A 86 -10.15 2.08 2.65
CA LEU A 86 -9.00 2.12 1.75
C LEU A 86 -7.80 1.49 2.45
N CYS A 87 -7.19 0.52 1.81
CA CYS A 87 -5.90 0.00 2.20
C CYS A 87 -4.83 0.72 1.41
N VAL A 88 -3.87 1.35 2.09
CA VAL A 88 -2.76 2.07 1.47
C VAL A 88 -1.46 1.34 1.77
N LEU A 89 -0.71 1.01 0.72
CA LEU A 89 0.65 0.49 0.78
C LEU A 89 1.63 1.54 0.27
N LEU A 90 2.71 1.74 1.01
CA LEU A 90 3.77 2.69 0.72
C LEU A 90 4.96 1.97 0.12
N TYR A 91 5.45 2.44 -1.01
CA TYR A 91 6.63 1.91 -1.68
C TYR A 91 7.62 3.01 -2.02
N GLU A 92 8.89 2.62 -2.14
CA GLU A 92 9.84 3.44 -2.88
C GLU A 92 9.32 3.61 -4.32
N PRO A 93 9.47 4.81 -4.91
CA PRO A 93 9.19 5.02 -6.32
C PRO A 93 10.03 4.06 -7.16
N LEU A 94 9.37 3.39 -8.09
CA LEU A 94 10.00 2.63 -9.15
C LEU A 94 9.41 3.15 -10.46
N GLY A 95 10.24 3.29 -11.49
CA GLY A 95 9.86 3.92 -12.74
C GLY A 95 11.02 3.84 -13.73
N MET A 96 10.65 3.93 -15.02
CA MET A 96 11.33 3.35 -16.19
C MET A 96 12.85 3.31 -16.13
#